data_AF-A0A5K1GUW4-F1
#
_entry.id   AF-A0A5K1GUW4-F1
#
_cell.length_a   1.000
_cell.length_b   1.000
_cell.length_c   1.000
_cell.angle_alpha   90.00
_cell.angle_beta   90.00
_cell.angle_gamma   90.00
#
_symmetry.space_group_name_H-M   'P 1'
#
loop_
_entity.id
_entity.type
_entity.pdbx_description
1 polymer ?
#
loop_
_entity_poly.entity_id
_entity_poly.type
_entity_poly.pdbx_seq_one_letter_code
_entity_poly.pdbx_strand_id
1 'polypeptide(L)'
;DQDDILFPAQEALLHIQTHLVDLAHDKENIVKTRLLVPSIEIDYLGERDLFLTEISRSSNAEMHVLPREQHPLCTSSSDELVE
;
A
#
# COMPACT_ATOMS: atom_id res chain seq x y z
N ASP A 1 -19.36 18.45 -2.94
CA ASP A 1 -17.92 18.36 -3.20
C ASP A 1 -17.21 18.11 -1.88
N GLN A 2 -17.34 16.88 -1.39
CA GLN A 2 -16.81 16.42 -0.09
C GLN A 2 -15.86 15.23 -0.30
N ASP A 3 -15.48 14.98 -1.56
CA ASP A 3 -14.90 13.72 -2.00
C ASP A 3 -13.38 13.60 -1.79
N ASP A 4 -12.68 14.67 -1.39
CA ASP A 4 -11.20 14.64 -1.32
C ASP A 4 -10.62 15.21 -0.01
N ILE A 5 -11.26 14.99 1.14
CA ILE A 5 -10.62 15.28 2.43
C ILE A 5 -9.94 14.00 2.94
N LEU A 6 -8.69 13.80 2.54
CA LEU A 6 -7.83 12.78 3.13
C LEU A 6 -7.65 13.05 4.63
N PHE A 7 -7.51 11.98 5.43
CA PHE A 7 -7.08 12.15 6.80
C PHE A 7 -5.68 12.80 6.82
N PRO A 8 -5.35 13.64 7.82
CA PRO A 8 -4.06 14.34 7.86
C PRO A 8 -2.85 13.41 7.73
N ALA A 9 -2.94 12.17 8.24
CA ALA A 9 -1.88 11.18 8.11
C ALA A 9 -1.70 10.67 6.66
N GLN A 10 -2.80 10.51 5.92
CA GLN A 10 -2.77 10.07 4.51
C GLN A 10 -2.22 11.17 3.62
N GLU A 11 -2.67 12.42 3.82
CA GLU A 11 -2.13 13.58 3.10
C GLU A 11 -0.63 13.75 3.33
N ALA A 12 -0.19 13.66 4.59
CA ALA A 12 1.23 13.74 4.92
C ALA A 12 2.06 12.62 4.26
N LEU A 13 1.53 11.39 4.21
CA LEU A 13 2.19 10.27 3.54
C LEU A 13 2.39 10.57 2.04
N LEU A 14 1.36 11.04 1.35
CA LEU A 14 1.45 11.37 -0.08
C LEU A 14 2.44 12.49 -0.33
N HIS A 15 2.41 13.56 0.47
CA HIS A 15 3.40 14.64 0.37
C HIS A 15 4.85 14.14 0.54
N ILE A 16 5.08 13.25 1.51
CA ILE A 16 6.41 12.65 1.72
C ILE A 16 6.82 11.79 0.52
N GLN A 17 5.92 10.96 0.00
CA GLN A 17 6.20 10.10 -1.15
C GLN A 17 6.53 10.92 -2.40
N THR A 18 5.74 11.95 -2.72
CA THR A 18 6.03 12.87 -3.83
C THR A 18 7.38 13.54 -3.65
N HIS A 19 7.70 14.00 -2.44
CA HIS A 19 8.99 14.62 -2.19
C HIS A 19 10.17 13.64 -2.35
N LEU A 20 10.00 12.37 -1.97
CA LEU A 20 11.01 11.33 -2.18
C LEU A 20 11.25 11.06 -3.66
N VAL A 21 10.19 11.04 -4.49
CA VAL A 21 10.29 10.93 -5.95
C VAL A 21 11.13 12.06 -6.54
N ASP A 22 10.91 13.29 -6.08
CA ASP A 22 11.65 14.47 -6.57
C ASP A 22 13.13 14.46 -6.15
N LEU A 23 13.45 13.86 -5.01
CA LEU A 23 14.82 13.77 -4.48
C LEU A 23 15.61 12.60 -5.08
N ALA A 24 14.94 11.53 -5.49
CA ALA A 24 15.58 10.34 -6.04
C ALA A 24 16.15 10.63 -7.45
N HIS A 25 17.47 10.73 -7.54
CA HIS A 25 18.21 10.86 -8.81
C HIS A 25 18.51 9.49 -9.44
N ASP A 26 17.96 8.41 -8.89
CA ASP A 26 18.20 7.06 -9.38
C ASP A 26 17.37 6.78 -10.64
N LYS A 27 17.87 5.91 -11.51
CA LYS A 27 17.34 5.74 -12.88
C LYS A 27 15.89 5.24 -12.95
N GLU A 28 15.39 4.63 -11.88
CA GLU A 28 14.08 3.97 -11.88
C GLU A 28 13.02 4.74 -11.09
N ASN A 29 13.43 5.66 -10.19
CA ASN A 29 12.54 6.48 -9.35
C ASN A 29 11.35 5.71 -8.73
N ILE A 30 11.60 4.49 -8.23
CA ILE A 30 10.58 3.61 -7.66
C ILE A 30 10.41 3.94 -6.17
N VAL A 31 9.22 4.39 -5.79
CA VAL A 31 8.83 4.54 -4.38
C VAL A 31 8.02 3.33 -3.93
N LYS A 32 8.50 2.66 -2.89
CA LYS A 32 7.83 1.53 -2.25
C LYS A 32 7.04 2.00 -1.04
N THR A 33 5.83 1.51 -0.89
CA THR A 33 4.96 1.83 0.25
C THR A 33 4.51 0.55 0.90
N ARG A 34 4.65 0.43 2.22
CA ARG A 34 4.14 -0.72 2.96
C ARG A 34 2.93 -0.30 3.79
N LEU A 35 1.81 -0.98 3.57
CA LEU A 35 0.57 -0.72 4.28
C LEU A 35 0.14 -1.98 5.03
N LEU A 36 -0.22 -1.81 6.30
CA LEU A 36 -0.82 -2.88 7.08
C LEU A 36 -2.33 -2.79 6.96
N VAL A 37 -2.97 -3.84 6.45
CA VAL A 37 -4.41 -3.89 6.20
C VAL A 37 -5.06 -5.07 6.92
N PRO A 38 -6.32 -4.97 7.36
CA PRO A 38 -7.07 -6.11 7.86
C PRO A 38 -7.17 -7.23 6.81
N SER A 39 -6.92 -8.47 7.19
CA SER A 39 -6.95 -9.63 6.28
C SER A 39 -8.33 -9.82 5.62
N ILE A 40 -9.40 -9.43 6.31
CA ILE A 40 -10.78 -9.49 5.81
C ILE A 40 -10.99 -8.66 4.54
N GLU A 41 -10.22 -7.59 4.34
CA GLU A 41 -10.31 -6.76 3.14
C GLU A 41 -9.71 -7.48 1.92
N ILE A 42 -8.72 -8.35 2.14
CA ILE A 42 -8.12 -9.18 1.10
C ILE A 42 -9.01 -10.40 0.80
N ASP A 43 -9.66 -10.96 1.81
CA ASP A 43 -10.49 -12.17 1.70
C ASP A 43 -11.86 -11.90 1.03
N TYR A 44 -12.34 -10.66 1.01
CA TYR A 44 -13.70 -10.31 0.56
C TYR A 44 -13.97 -10.61 -0.92
N LEU A 45 -12.93 -10.80 -1.73
CA LEU A 45 -13.05 -11.06 -3.16
C LEU A 45 -12.94 -12.55 -3.52
N GLY A 46 -12.77 -13.44 -2.55
CA GLY A 46 -12.72 -14.90 -2.75
C GLY A 46 -11.49 -15.42 -3.53
N GLU A 47 -10.81 -14.53 -4.25
CA GLU A 47 -9.59 -14.77 -5.00
C GLU A 47 -8.61 -13.61 -4.71
N ARG A 48 -7.74 -13.81 -3.71
CA ARG A 48 -6.68 -12.86 -3.33
C ARG A 48 -5.88 -12.35 -4.53
N ASP A 49 -5.65 -13.22 -5.52
CA ASP A 49 -4.93 -12.88 -6.75
C ASP A 49 -5.70 -11.90 -7.65
N LEU A 50 -7.03 -12.00 -7.70
CA LEU A 50 -7.86 -11.05 -8.46
C LEU A 50 -7.88 -9.67 -7.82
N PHE A 51 -7.95 -9.60 -6.49
CA PHE A 51 -7.88 -8.33 -5.76
C PHE A 51 -6.57 -7.60 -6.06
N LEU A 52 -5.43 -8.28 -5.87
CA LEU A 52 -4.11 -7.68 -6.11
C LEU A 52 -3.94 -7.25 -7.56
N THR A 53 -4.44 -8.06 -8.51
CA THR A 53 -4.40 -7.72 -9.94
C THR A 53 -5.26 -6.49 -10.27
N GLU A 54 -6.46 -6.39 -9.71
CA GLU A 54 -7.35 -5.24 -9.93
C GLU A 54 -6.76 -3.96 -9.34
N ILE A 55 -6.27 -4.02 -8.09
CA ILE A 55 -5.66 -2.86 -7.44
C ILE A 55 -4.41 -2.43 -8.20
N SER A 56 -3.51 -3.36 -8.53
CA SER A 56 -2.32 -3.10 -9.32
C SER A 56 -2.64 -2.42 -10.65
N ARG A 57 -3.69 -2.89 -11.34
CA ARG A 57 -4.15 -2.29 -12.60
C ARG A 57 -4.75 -0.89 -12.41
N SER A 58 -5.51 -0.68 -11.34
CA SER A 58 -6.17 0.61 -11.09
C SER A 58 -5.21 1.70 -10.59
N SER A 59 -4.21 1.33 -9.81
CA SER A 59 -3.20 2.25 -9.26
C SER A 59 -2.00 2.46 -10.18
N ASN A 60 -1.85 1.63 -11.22
CA ASN A 60 -0.62 1.52 -12.01
C ASN A 60 0.62 1.23 -11.15
N ALA A 61 0.44 0.54 -10.02
CA ALA A 61 1.52 0.13 -9.13
C ALA A 61 1.62 -1.40 -9.09
N GLU A 62 2.82 -1.91 -8.90
CA GLU A 62 3.02 -3.32 -8.56
C GLU A 62 2.57 -3.55 -7.12
N MET A 63 1.75 -4.58 -6.86
CA MET A 63 1.23 -4.87 -5.52
C MET A 63 1.46 -6.33 -5.14
N HIS A 64 1.99 -6.56 -3.94
CA HIS A 64 2.21 -7.90 -3.38
C HIS A 64 1.91 -7.93 -1.89
N VAL A 65 1.54 -9.11 -1.38
CA VAL A 65 1.46 -9.34 0.06
C VAL A 65 2.80 -9.90 0.56
N LEU A 66 3.37 -9.23 1.56
CA LEU A 66 4.63 -9.62 2.16
C LEU A 66 4.44 -10.77 3.15
N PRO A 67 5.45 -11.64 3.32
CA PRO A 67 5.36 -12.78 4.22
C PRO A 67 5.44 -12.33 5.68
N ARG A 68 4.90 -13.14 6.60
CA ARG A 68 4.72 -12.75 8.02
C ARG A 68 6.02 -12.42 8.75
N GLU A 69 7.16 -12.95 8.28
CA GLU A 69 8.49 -12.64 8.83
C GLU A 69 8.89 -11.17 8.63
N GLN A 70 8.25 -10.46 7.69
CA GLN A 70 8.48 -9.03 7.44
C GLN A 70 7.51 -8.13 8.20
N HIS A 71 6.57 -8.69 8.97
CA HIS A 71 5.62 -7.90 9.73
C HIS A 71 6.30 -7.20 10.92
N PRO A 72 5.91 -5.95 11.24
CA PRO A 72 6.30 -5.30 12.49
C PRO A 72 5.90 -6.14 13.71
N LEU A 73 6.67 -6.05 14.80
CA LEU A 73 6.43 -6.81 16.04
C LEU A 73 5.06 -6.56 16.69
N CYS A 74 4.40 -5.45 16.38
CA CYS A 74 3.10 -5.05 16.91
C CYS A 74 1.90 -5.43 16.03
N THR A 75 2.10 -6.32 15.05
CA THR A 75 1.07 -6.69 14.06
C THR A 75 0.10 -7.73 14.62
N SER A 76 -1.21 -7.57 14.38
CA SER A 76 -2.21 -8.58 14.75
C SER A 76 -2.10 -9.82 13.86
N SER A 77 -2.60 -10.97 14.35
CA SER A 77 -2.73 -12.16 13.52
C SER A 77 -3.72 -11.97 12.36
N SER A 78 -4.63 -11.01 12.49
CA SER A 78 -5.65 -10.60 11.51
C SER A 78 -5.18 -9.55 10.52
N ASP A 79 -3.91 -9.16 10.55
CA ASP A 79 -3.39 -8.13 9.64
C ASP A 79 -2.47 -8.77 8.60
N GLU A 80 -2.49 -8.20 7.40
CA GLU A 80 -1.64 -8.56 6.28
C GLU A 80 -0.84 -7.33 5.84
N LEU A 81 0.44 -7.51 5.55
CA LEU A 81 1.31 -6.43 5.08
C LEU A 81 1.35 -6.44 3.55
N VAL A 82 0.95 -5.34 2.91
CA VAL A 82 1.02 -5.17 1.46
C VAL A 82 2.10 -4.16 1.07
N GLU A 83 2.73 -4.39 -0.08
CA GLU A 83 3.70 -3.49 -0.74
C GLU A 83 3.24 -3.17 -2.15
#